data_AF-A0A7W4JRB7-F1
#
_entry.id   AF-A0A7W4JRB7-F1
#
_cell.length_a   1.000
_cell.length_b   1.000
_cell.length_c   1.000
_cell.angle_alpha   90.00
_cell.angle_beta   90.00
_cell.angle_gamma   90.00
#
_symmetry.space_group_name_H-M   'P 1'
#
loop_
_entity.id
_entity.type
_entity.pdbx_description
1 polymer ?
#
loop_
_entity_poly.entity_id
_entity_poly.type
_entity_poly.pdbx_seq_one_letter_code
_entity_poly.pdbx_strand_id
1 'polypeptide(L)'
;MAAFGVSALTTRFLCSDEFGYSSFWPANAAMLVALLTLRARLSVFVVVACLLLNFFINKLSALSPPESLLACILNVILVLLAAPFTRRFCGALTDLTRPHRFVAFTIIAMLSAATEAGIGVLIETVFLNDPGTPFAEWLQWVLCDALGLMLATPAALHLVRSSLRARPYPDPDGKAVTLLMLCILLTILSFSWSRSPLFLFVYPVLAMLGFHARPIWILISIFFVSIFASALTAHGFGPIAQLSPDGHLMREDMLQPYLFSLFLVVLPINNAIGERRRYTRRLLLMKVNLEHVATHDMLTSAMNRQMFETALRSMIRNATPGAVLFIDIDDFKGINDSLGHQAGDDFLRVFSARLIELIKGFQGCVARYGGDEFAAIIPGTFSYEKLDLLCASLSDSLREPYLFFGIERSVTASIGAATIESNSINADDIMRRVDIALYMTKASGRNGYSLFNDHVVEAPPPRVSTWR
;
A
#
# COMPACT_ATOMS: atom_id res chain seq x y z
N MET A 1 22.09 20.08 -7.31
CA MET A 1 23.27 20.93 -7.06
C MET A 1 23.72 20.84 -5.60
N ALA A 2 22.98 21.38 -4.62
CA ALA A 2 23.38 21.32 -3.20
C ALA A 2 23.68 19.89 -2.71
N ALA A 3 22.80 18.93 -2.99
CA ALA A 3 23.02 17.52 -2.65
C ALA A 3 24.30 16.94 -3.28
N PHE A 4 24.63 17.33 -4.51
CA PHE A 4 25.88 16.92 -5.17
C PHE A 4 27.08 17.54 -4.43
N GLY A 5 27.06 18.85 -4.18
CA GLY A 5 28.16 19.55 -3.53
C GLY A 5 28.46 19.04 -2.13
N VAL A 6 27.43 18.88 -1.29
CA VAL A 6 27.59 18.31 0.05
C VAL A 6 28.14 16.89 -0.03
N SER A 7 27.60 16.05 -0.92
CA SER A 7 28.04 14.68 -1.10
C SER A 7 29.50 14.60 -1.56
N ALA A 8 29.90 15.41 -2.55
CA ALA A 8 31.25 15.43 -3.09
C ALA A 8 32.26 15.98 -2.07
N LEU A 9 31.92 17.06 -1.36
CA LEU A 9 32.77 17.61 -0.28
C LEU A 9 32.95 16.61 0.86
N THR A 10 31.87 15.99 1.34
CA THR A 10 31.92 14.97 2.40
C THR A 10 32.82 13.82 1.97
N THR A 11 32.60 13.25 0.78
CA THR A 11 33.41 12.11 0.34
C THR A 11 34.88 12.50 0.18
N ARG A 12 35.15 13.65 -0.43
CA ARG A 12 36.50 14.07 -0.77
C ARG A 12 37.35 14.48 0.43
N PHE A 13 36.74 15.10 1.44
CA PHE A 13 37.47 15.64 2.60
C PHE A 13 37.33 14.80 3.87
N LEU A 14 36.33 13.92 3.95
CA LEU A 14 36.10 13.08 5.13
C LEU A 14 36.24 11.58 4.85
N CYS A 15 35.90 11.12 3.64
CA CYS A 15 35.89 9.69 3.31
C CYS A 15 37.00 9.28 2.35
N SER A 16 37.89 10.20 1.98
CA SER A 16 39.07 9.90 1.17
C SER A 16 40.28 9.71 2.07
N ASP A 17 41.12 8.73 1.75
CA ASP A 17 42.42 8.59 2.38
C ASP A 17 43.41 9.65 1.88
N GLU A 18 44.64 9.63 2.43
CA GLU A 18 45.71 10.57 2.06
C GLU A 18 46.14 10.46 0.58
N PHE A 19 45.79 9.37 -0.10
CA PHE A 19 46.06 9.12 -1.52
C PHE A 19 44.88 9.51 -2.42
N GLY A 20 43.75 9.92 -1.83
CA GLY A 20 42.56 10.34 -2.55
C GLY A 20 41.63 9.21 -2.96
N TYR A 21 41.84 7.97 -2.48
CA TYR A 21 40.92 6.85 -2.69
C TYR A 21 39.75 6.95 -1.74
N SER A 22 38.56 6.54 -2.21
CA SER A 22 37.33 6.50 -1.41
C SER A 22 36.62 5.17 -1.64
N SER A 23 35.96 4.65 -0.61
CA SER A 23 35.20 3.39 -0.71
C SER A 23 33.90 3.54 -1.51
N PHE A 24 33.32 4.74 -1.59
CA PHE A 24 32.10 5.00 -2.35
C PHE A 24 31.96 6.47 -2.76
N TRP A 25 31.35 6.72 -3.93
CA TRP A 25 31.16 8.07 -4.47
C TRP A 25 29.67 8.42 -4.73
N PRO A 26 28.93 8.90 -3.71
CA PRO A 26 27.49 9.13 -3.81
C PRO A 26 27.07 10.35 -4.62
N ALA A 27 28.01 11.25 -4.97
CA ALA A 27 27.66 12.52 -5.63
C ALA A 27 26.99 12.29 -6.99
N ASN A 28 27.42 11.26 -7.74
CA ASN A 28 26.86 10.89 -9.03
C ASN A 28 25.37 10.55 -8.97
N ALA A 29 24.87 10.07 -7.83
CA ALA A 29 23.44 9.82 -7.66
C ALA A 29 22.60 11.10 -7.81
N ALA A 30 23.10 12.26 -7.38
CA ALA A 30 22.38 13.52 -7.52
C ALA A 30 22.23 13.93 -8.99
N MET A 31 23.26 13.71 -9.81
CA MET A 31 23.22 13.93 -11.26
C MET A 31 22.29 12.93 -11.95
N LEU A 32 22.39 11.64 -11.59
CA LEU A 32 21.50 10.61 -12.12
C LEU A 32 20.03 10.91 -11.79
N VAL A 33 19.72 11.26 -10.54
CA VAL A 33 18.36 11.64 -10.13
C VAL A 33 17.85 12.84 -10.91
N ALA A 34 18.69 13.84 -11.16
CA ALA A 34 18.32 14.99 -11.98
C ALA A 34 17.97 14.57 -13.41
N LEU A 35 18.78 13.69 -14.02
CA LEU A 35 18.48 13.09 -15.32
C LEU A 35 17.20 12.26 -15.29
N LEU A 36 16.89 11.55 -14.21
CA LEU A 36 15.71 10.69 -14.12
C LEU A 36 14.39 11.44 -13.85
N THR A 37 14.46 12.62 -13.22
CA THR A 37 13.26 13.29 -12.69
C THR A 37 12.96 14.66 -13.32
N LEU A 38 13.97 15.36 -13.85
CA LEU A 38 13.79 16.68 -14.44
C LEU A 38 13.53 16.60 -15.95
N ARG A 39 12.97 17.68 -16.50
CA ARG A 39 12.86 17.86 -17.95
C ARG A 39 14.26 17.95 -18.58
N ALA A 40 14.43 17.45 -19.80
CA ALA A 40 15.72 17.34 -20.47
C ALA A 40 16.57 18.63 -20.45
N ARG A 41 15.96 19.80 -20.72
CA ARG A 41 16.68 21.09 -20.67
C ARG A 41 17.22 21.41 -19.27
N LEU A 42 16.41 21.18 -18.24
CA LEU A 42 16.78 21.47 -16.86
C LEU A 42 17.79 20.45 -16.32
N SER A 43 17.67 19.17 -16.71
CA SER A 43 18.64 18.15 -16.31
C SER A 43 20.03 18.44 -16.88
N VAL A 44 20.13 18.94 -18.13
CA VAL A 44 21.41 19.36 -18.70
C VAL A 44 22.04 20.50 -17.89
N PHE A 45 21.25 21.52 -17.52
CA PHE A 45 21.74 22.60 -16.67
C PHE A 45 22.26 22.09 -15.31
N VAL A 46 21.55 21.16 -14.69
CA VAL A 46 21.99 20.56 -13.42
C VAL A 46 23.29 19.76 -13.58
N VAL A 47 23.41 18.96 -14.64
CA VAL A 47 24.63 18.19 -14.92
C VAL A 47 25.82 19.11 -15.15
N VAL A 48 25.67 20.16 -15.95
CA VAL A 48 26.73 21.16 -16.20
C VAL A 48 27.14 21.87 -14.90
N ALA A 49 26.17 22.27 -14.06
CA ALA A 49 26.48 22.89 -12.79
C ALA A 49 27.20 21.94 -11.82
N CYS A 50 26.80 20.66 -11.77
CA CYS A 50 27.49 19.66 -10.97
C CYS A 50 28.91 19.40 -11.50
N LEU A 51 29.11 19.38 -12.82
CA LEU A 51 30.43 19.27 -13.45
C LEU A 51 31.34 20.43 -13.00
N LEU A 52 30.88 21.67 -13.14
CA LEU A 52 31.64 22.85 -12.71
C LEU A 52 31.96 22.79 -11.21
N LEU A 53 30.97 22.46 -10.39
CA LEU A 53 31.15 22.33 -8.95
C LEU A 53 32.19 21.24 -8.60
N ASN A 54 32.12 20.08 -9.27
CA ASN A 54 33.07 18.99 -9.08
C ASN A 54 34.50 19.42 -9.47
N PHE A 55 34.66 20.16 -10.56
CA PHE A 55 35.96 20.69 -10.97
C PHE A 55 36.58 21.59 -9.91
N PHE A 56 35.78 22.49 -9.31
CA PHE A 56 36.26 23.34 -8.20
C PHE A 56 36.61 22.52 -6.95
N ILE A 57 35.80 21.51 -6.60
CA ILE A 57 36.08 20.63 -5.45
C ILE A 57 37.37 19.84 -5.66
N ASN A 58 37.60 19.29 -6.85
CA ASN A 58 38.82 18.57 -7.20
C ASN A 58 40.05 19.48 -7.08
N LYS A 59 39.95 20.73 -7.57
CA LYS A 59 41.01 21.73 -7.38
C LYS A 59 41.28 22.06 -5.92
N LEU A 60 40.25 22.21 -5.08
CA LEU A 60 40.41 22.43 -3.64
C LEU A 60 41.11 21.25 -2.96
N SER A 61 41.05 20.07 -3.58
CA SER A 61 41.67 18.83 -3.11
C SER A 61 43.01 18.54 -3.80
N ALA A 62 43.65 19.58 -4.35
CA ALA A 62 44.97 19.55 -4.98
C ALA A 62 45.13 18.69 -6.25
N LEU A 63 44.04 18.31 -6.94
CA LEU A 63 44.15 17.65 -8.26
C LEU A 63 44.61 18.62 -9.34
N SER A 64 45.39 18.11 -10.30
CA SER A 64 45.77 18.90 -11.46
C SER A 64 44.54 19.28 -12.31
N PRO A 65 44.56 20.39 -13.06
CA PRO A 65 43.44 20.75 -13.92
C PRO A 65 43.07 19.66 -14.96
N PRO A 66 44.02 18.96 -15.61
CA PRO A 66 43.71 17.83 -16.49
C PRO A 66 43.04 16.66 -15.78
N GLU A 67 43.57 16.21 -14.64
CA GLU A 67 42.96 15.14 -13.81
C GLU A 67 41.55 15.53 -13.36
N SER A 68 41.39 16.78 -12.89
CA SER A 68 40.10 17.31 -12.46
C SER A 68 39.08 17.28 -13.60
N LEU A 69 39.49 17.66 -14.81
CA LEU A 69 38.64 17.65 -15.99
C LEU A 69 38.26 16.23 -16.41
N LEU A 70 39.23 15.31 -16.42
CA LEU A 70 39.02 13.89 -16.73
C LEU A 70 38.00 13.27 -15.76
N ALA A 71 38.22 13.42 -14.45
CA ALA A 71 37.31 12.92 -13.42
C ALA A 71 35.90 13.51 -13.58
N CYS A 72 35.76 14.79 -13.92
CA CYS A 72 34.48 15.42 -14.17
C CYS A 72 33.75 14.83 -15.39
N ILE A 73 34.47 14.59 -16.48
CA ILE A 73 33.91 14.00 -17.71
C ILE A 73 33.46 12.57 -17.45
N LEU A 74 34.29 11.77 -16.78
CA LEU A 74 33.98 10.38 -16.45
C LEU A 74 32.73 10.28 -15.56
N ASN A 75 32.63 11.10 -14.50
CA ASN A 75 31.42 11.18 -13.67
C ASN A 75 30.14 11.48 -14.48
N VAL A 76 30.23 12.32 -15.52
CA VAL A 76 29.11 12.60 -16.43
C VAL A 76 28.82 11.41 -17.35
N ILE A 77 29.84 10.75 -17.89
CA ILE A 77 29.70 9.54 -18.70
C ILE A 77 28.96 8.46 -17.90
N LEU A 78 29.34 8.21 -16.65
CA LEU A 78 28.69 7.23 -15.78
C LEU A 78 27.17 7.42 -15.74
N VAL A 79 26.71 8.64 -15.41
CA VAL A 79 25.28 8.90 -15.24
C VAL A 79 24.52 8.94 -16.56
N LEU A 80 25.17 9.33 -17.66
CA LEU A 80 24.60 9.29 -19.01
C LEU A 80 24.44 7.85 -19.51
N LEU A 81 25.35 6.95 -19.15
CA LEU A 81 25.21 5.51 -19.40
C LEU A 81 24.08 4.93 -18.54
N ALA A 82 24.04 5.24 -17.24
CA ALA A 82 23.07 4.64 -16.31
C ALA A 82 21.62 5.09 -16.54
N ALA A 83 21.39 6.37 -16.88
CA ALA A 83 20.06 6.96 -16.98
C ALA A 83 19.08 6.27 -17.97
N PRO A 84 19.43 6.01 -19.25
CA PRO A 84 18.51 5.41 -20.21
C PRO A 84 18.09 3.99 -19.80
N PHE A 85 19.05 3.17 -19.34
CA PHE A 85 18.76 1.82 -18.88
C PHE A 85 17.92 1.82 -17.60
N THR A 86 18.20 2.74 -16.67
CA THR A 86 17.41 2.88 -15.45
C THR A 86 15.95 3.25 -15.78
N ARG A 87 15.70 4.15 -16.74
CA ARG A 87 14.33 4.45 -17.20
C ARG A 87 13.66 3.23 -17.84
N ARG A 88 14.41 2.48 -18.65
CA ARG A 88 13.89 1.32 -19.39
C ARG A 88 13.51 0.16 -18.48
N PHE A 89 14.38 -0.21 -17.53
CA PHE A 89 14.22 -1.43 -16.73
C PHE A 89 13.63 -1.19 -15.34
N CYS A 90 13.79 0.01 -14.77
CA CYS A 90 13.17 0.37 -13.49
C CYS A 90 11.83 1.11 -13.66
N GLY A 91 11.40 1.33 -14.91
CA GLY A 91 10.13 1.95 -15.31
C GLY A 91 10.14 3.48 -15.28
N ALA A 92 9.12 4.10 -15.90
CA ALA A 92 9.01 5.55 -16.06
C ALA A 92 9.04 6.33 -14.73
N LEU A 93 8.51 5.73 -13.67
CA LEU A 93 8.52 6.28 -12.31
C LEU A 93 9.69 5.80 -11.47
N THR A 94 10.68 5.07 -12.02
CA THR A 94 11.91 4.59 -11.34
C THR A 94 11.69 4.18 -9.88
N ASP A 95 10.74 3.28 -9.66
CA ASP A 95 10.35 2.83 -8.32
C ASP A 95 11.23 1.66 -7.88
N LEU A 96 12.33 2.01 -7.20
CA LEU A 96 13.32 1.07 -6.69
C LEU A 96 12.85 0.34 -5.42
N THR A 97 11.61 0.54 -4.96
CA THR A 97 11.05 -0.25 -3.84
C THR A 97 10.65 -1.67 -4.25
N ARG A 98 10.54 -1.95 -5.57
CA ARG A 98 10.21 -3.29 -6.08
C ARG A 98 11.48 -4.13 -6.24
N PRO A 99 11.51 -5.38 -5.74
CA PRO A 99 12.72 -6.23 -5.78
C PRO A 99 13.34 -6.38 -7.18
N HIS A 100 12.55 -6.70 -8.20
CA HIS A 100 13.07 -6.88 -9.57
C HIS A 100 13.67 -5.59 -10.17
N ARG A 101 13.08 -4.42 -9.85
CA ARG A 101 13.58 -3.12 -10.33
C ARG A 101 14.84 -2.70 -9.62
N PHE A 102 14.93 -3.04 -8.34
CA PHE A 102 16.11 -2.82 -7.53
C PHE A 102 17.27 -3.68 -8.02
N VAL A 103 17.05 -4.98 -8.28
CA VAL A 103 18.06 -5.87 -8.88
C VAL A 103 18.51 -5.35 -10.25
N ALA A 104 17.57 -4.94 -11.11
CA ALA A 104 17.91 -4.34 -12.40
C ALA A 104 18.77 -3.07 -12.23
N PHE A 105 18.44 -2.22 -11.26
CA PHE A 105 19.23 -1.02 -10.95
C PHE A 105 20.64 -1.35 -10.47
N THR A 106 20.79 -2.34 -9.59
CA THR A 106 22.11 -2.83 -9.14
C THR A 106 22.98 -3.28 -10.33
N ILE A 107 22.41 -4.04 -11.26
CA ILE A 107 23.12 -4.48 -12.47
C ILE A 107 23.52 -3.27 -13.34
N ILE A 108 22.61 -2.31 -13.52
CA ILE A 108 22.89 -1.10 -14.31
C ILE A 108 24.00 -0.27 -13.67
N ALA A 109 23.97 -0.07 -12.35
CA ALA A 109 25.01 0.66 -11.63
C ALA A 109 26.38 -0.01 -11.81
N MET A 110 26.45 -1.33 -11.64
CA MET A 110 27.69 -2.09 -11.81
C MET A 110 28.23 -2.03 -13.24
N LEU A 111 27.38 -2.23 -14.26
CA LEU A 111 27.81 -2.18 -15.66
C LEU A 111 28.21 -0.78 -16.12
N SER A 112 27.51 0.25 -15.64
CA SER A 112 27.83 1.64 -16.00
C SER A 112 29.17 2.06 -15.37
N ALA A 113 29.39 1.70 -14.10
CA ALA A 113 30.67 1.93 -13.41
C ALA A 113 31.81 1.12 -14.04
N ALA A 114 31.59 -0.16 -14.38
CA ALA A 114 32.55 -0.99 -15.12
C ALA A 114 33.02 -0.35 -16.42
N THR A 115 32.10 0.25 -17.16
CA THR A 115 32.39 0.91 -18.43
C THR A 115 33.16 2.21 -18.21
N GLU A 116 32.74 3.04 -17.26
CA GLU A 116 33.35 4.33 -16.97
C GLU A 116 34.77 4.17 -16.39
N ALA A 117 34.95 3.32 -15.36
CA ALA A 117 36.26 3.00 -14.80
C ALA A 117 37.20 2.39 -15.85
N GLY A 118 36.66 1.56 -16.77
CA GLY A 118 37.45 1.00 -17.87
C GLY A 118 38.00 2.07 -18.82
N ILE A 119 37.23 3.14 -19.07
CA ILE A 119 37.69 4.30 -19.85
C ILE A 119 38.74 5.08 -19.07
N GLY A 120 38.53 5.32 -17.77
CA GLY A 120 39.46 6.05 -16.90
C GLY A 120 40.82 5.37 -16.83
N VAL A 121 40.85 4.09 -16.44
CA VAL A 121 42.09 3.29 -16.33
C VAL A 121 42.81 3.17 -17.67
N LEU A 122 42.08 3.02 -18.78
CA LEU A 122 42.68 3.00 -20.12
C LEU A 122 43.39 4.32 -20.43
N ILE A 123 42.79 5.46 -20.07
CA ILE A 123 43.38 6.78 -20.27
C ILE A 123 44.63 6.95 -19.41
N GLU A 124 44.56 6.58 -18.13
CA GLU A 124 45.69 6.67 -17.19
C GLU A 124 46.85 5.76 -17.61
N THR A 125 46.56 4.50 -17.93
CA THR A 125 47.59 3.52 -18.31
C THR A 125 48.25 3.86 -19.66
N VAL A 126 47.45 4.20 -20.69
CA VAL A 126 47.97 4.37 -22.06
C VAL A 126 48.48 5.79 -22.33
N PHE A 127 47.81 6.81 -21.81
CA PHE A 127 48.12 8.21 -22.14
C PHE A 127 48.90 8.93 -21.05
N LEU A 128 48.74 8.55 -19.78
CA LEU A 128 49.50 9.12 -18.66
C LEU A 128 50.68 8.25 -18.23
N ASN A 129 50.81 7.05 -18.81
CA ASN A 129 51.91 6.10 -18.60
C ASN A 129 52.10 5.75 -17.12
N ASP A 130 50.99 5.60 -16.40
CA ASP A 130 50.95 5.22 -14.99
C ASP A 130 51.42 3.76 -14.82
N PRO A 131 52.49 3.48 -14.04
CA PRO A 131 53.00 2.13 -13.80
C PRO A 131 52.16 1.32 -12.78
N GLY A 132 50.96 1.79 -12.43
CA GLY A 132 50.03 1.17 -11.49
C GLY A 132 49.56 -0.25 -11.85
N THR A 133 48.51 -0.69 -11.18
CA THR A 133 47.91 -2.02 -11.36
C THR A 133 46.53 -1.89 -11.98
N PRO A 134 46.41 -1.90 -13.33
CA PRO A 134 45.19 -1.47 -14.02
C PRO A 134 43.94 -2.23 -13.58
N PHE A 135 44.06 -3.53 -13.29
CA PHE A 135 42.93 -4.33 -12.84
C PHE A 135 42.47 -3.99 -11.42
N ALA A 136 43.39 -3.73 -10.49
CA ALA A 136 43.02 -3.42 -9.11
C ALA A 136 42.39 -2.03 -9.02
N GLU A 137 42.96 -1.05 -9.72
CA GLU A 137 42.39 0.29 -9.86
C GLU A 137 41.01 0.25 -10.53
N TRP A 138 40.87 -0.52 -11.61
CA TRP A 138 39.58 -0.72 -12.24
C TRP A 138 38.56 -1.30 -11.27
N LEU A 139 38.90 -2.38 -10.56
CA LEU A 139 37.97 -3.02 -9.64
C LEU A 139 37.55 -2.08 -8.48
N GLN A 140 38.52 -1.40 -7.87
CA GLN A 140 38.28 -0.42 -6.80
C GLN A 140 37.32 0.67 -7.27
N TRP A 141 37.54 1.21 -8.46
CA TRP A 141 36.77 2.32 -9.02
C TRP A 141 35.34 1.88 -9.34
N VAL A 142 35.20 0.70 -9.98
CA VAL A 142 33.89 0.11 -10.28
C VAL A 142 33.05 -0.04 -9.03
N LEU A 143 33.63 -0.59 -7.97
CA LEU A 143 32.92 -0.82 -6.72
C LEU A 143 32.57 0.51 -6.03
N CYS A 144 33.48 1.49 -6.05
CA CYS A 144 33.26 2.82 -5.49
C CYS A 144 32.04 3.52 -6.11
N ASP A 145 31.99 3.58 -7.44
CA ASP A 145 30.96 4.29 -8.17
C ASP A 145 29.62 3.54 -8.18
N ALA A 146 29.66 2.21 -8.31
CA ALA A 146 28.47 1.39 -8.22
C ALA A 146 27.82 1.51 -6.83
N LEU A 147 28.60 1.40 -5.74
CA LEU A 147 28.10 1.58 -4.37
C LEU A 147 27.53 2.98 -4.16
N GLY A 148 28.22 4.01 -4.66
CA GLY A 148 27.74 5.39 -4.62
C GLY A 148 26.34 5.55 -5.24
N LEU A 149 26.14 5.02 -6.45
CA LEU A 149 24.84 5.03 -7.11
C LEU A 149 23.79 4.20 -6.35
N MET A 150 24.15 2.99 -5.92
CA MET A 150 23.25 2.04 -5.25
C MET A 150 22.72 2.59 -3.92
N LEU A 151 23.58 3.22 -3.13
CA LEU A 151 23.24 3.76 -1.81
C LEU A 151 22.44 5.07 -1.92
N ALA A 152 22.91 6.02 -2.73
CA ALA A 152 22.38 7.37 -2.73
C ALA A 152 21.18 7.57 -3.68
N THR A 153 21.11 6.87 -4.81
CA THR A 153 20.04 7.08 -5.82
C THR A 153 18.64 6.76 -5.27
N PRO A 154 18.40 5.61 -4.63
CA PRO A 154 17.08 5.30 -4.07
C PRO A 154 16.63 6.32 -3.02
N ALA A 155 17.56 6.76 -2.16
CA ALA A 155 17.28 7.75 -1.12
C ALA A 155 16.94 9.13 -1.73
N ALA A 156 17.73 9.59 -2.68
CA ALA A 156 17.52 10.87 -3.36
C ALA A 156 16.23 10.89 -4.20
N LEU A 157 15.90 9.81 -4.92
CA LEU A 157 14.62 9.70 -5.65
C LEU A 157 13.41 9.84 -4.72
N HIS A 158 13.50 9.31 -3.50
CA HIS A 158 12.43 9.43 -2.52
C HIS A 158 12.24 10.88 -2.03
N LEU A 159 13.34 11.57 -1.71
CA LEU A 159 13.32 12.96 -1.24
C LEU A 159 12.74 13.91 -2.31
N VAL A 160 13.16 13.73 -3.57
CA VAL A 160 12.62 14.54 -4.68
C VAL A 160 11.12 14.29 -4.87
N ARG A 161 10.67 13.04 -4.82
CA ARG A 161 9.25 12.70 -5.04
C ARG A 161 8.33 13.14 -3.91
N SER A 162 8.78 13.04 -2.67
CA SER A 162 8.00 13.52 -1.52
C SER A 162 7.79 15.03 -1.62
N SER A 163 8.84 15.78 -1.97
CA SER A 163 8.79 17.22 -2.21
C SER A 163 7.84 17.59 -3.36
N LEU A 164 7.89 16.86 -4.48
CA LEU A 164 7.03 17.14 -5.65
C LEU A 164 5.54 16.83 -5.42
N ARG A 165 5.20 15.91 -4.51
CA ARG A 165 3.80 15.48 -4.29
C ARG A 165 3.06 16.29 -3.24
N ALA A 166 3.68 17.31 -2.62
CA ALA A 166 3.12 18.10 -1.51
C ALA A 166 2.44 17.24 -0.43
N ARG A 167 2.88 15.99 -0.27
CA ARG A 167 2.38 15.13 0.81
C ARG A 167 3.12 15.56 2.07
N PRO A 168 2.43 15.88 3.17
CA PRO A 168 3.11 16.11 4.43
C PRO A 168 4.00 14.89 4.70
N TYR A 169 5.27 15.15 5.01
CA TYR A 169 6.13 14.11 5.54
C TYR A 169 5.37 13.58 6.76
N PRO A 170 4.97 12.30 6.79
CA PRO A 170 4.45 11.76 8.04
C PRO A 170 5.56 11.95 9.07
N ASP A 171 5.18 12.37 10.27
CA ASP A 171 6.11 12.58 11.38
C ASP A 171 7.16 11.47 11.39
N PRO A 172 8.45 11.81 11.59
CA PRO A 172 9.48 10.81 11.67
C PRO A 172 9.03 9.77 12.70
N ASP A 173 8.82 8.54 12.24
CA ASP A 173 8.46 7.43 13.10
C ASP A 173 9.55 7.35 14.18
N GLY A 174 9.22 7.75 15.42
CA GLY A 174 10.22 7.93 16.47
C GLY A 174 11.05 6.67 16.72
N LYS A 175 10.49 5.49 16.39
CA LYS A 175 11.20 4.21 16.39
C LYS A 175 12.22 4.13 15.26
N ALA A 176 11.87 4.56 14.05
CA ALA A 176 12.77 4.56 12.90
C ALA A 176 13.97 5.51 13.12
N VAL A 177 13.75 6.69 13.69
CA VAL A 177 14.84 7.62 14.04
C VAL A 177 15.73 7.03 15.12
N THR A 178 15.15 6.45 16.18
CA THR A 178 15.92 5.79 17.23
C THR A 178 16.81 4.67 16.67
N LEU A 179 16.27 3.82 15.80
CA LEU A 179 17.02 2.73 15.17
C LEU A 179 18.10 3.22 14.19
N LEU A 180 17.84 4.30 13.43
CA LEU A 180 18.85 4.98 12.62
C LEU A 180 20.01 5.50 13.48
N MET A 181 19.69 6.21 14.57
CA MET A 181 20.70 6.73 15.50
C MET A 181 21.49 5.59 16.16
N LEU A 182 20.83 4.47 16.46
CA LEU A 182 21.50 3.28 16.97
C LEU A 182 22.45 2.66 15.94
N CYS A 183 22.08 2.58 14.66
CA CYS A 183 22.98 2.14 13.59
C CYS A 183 24.23 3.04 13.53
N ILE A 184 24.05 4.36 13.52
CA ILE A 184 25.16 5.32 13.48
C ILE A 184 26.05 5.18 14.72
N LEU A 185 25.46 5.10 15.91
CA LEU A 185 26.20 4.93 17.16
C LEU A 185 27.01 3.64 17.17
N LEU A 186 26.42 2.51 16.74
CA LEU A 186 27.13 1.22 16.65
C LEU A 186 28.27 1.27 15.65
N THR A 187 28.09 1.94 14.50
CA THR A 187 29.17 2.14 13.53
C THR A 187 30.30 2.95 14.15
N ILE A 188 30.02 4.10 14.76
CA ILE A 188 31.05 4.94 15.39
C ILE A 188 31.76 4.15 16.49
N LEU A 189 31.04 3.52 17.42
CA LEU A 189 31.64 2.73 18.50
C LEU A 189 32.50 1.57 17.97
N SER A 190 32.03 0.84 16.96
CA SER A 190 32.79 -0.27 16.40
C SER A 190 34.05 0.18 15.68
N PHE A 191 34.00 1.27 14.92
CA PHE A 191 35.15 1.75 14.17
C PHE A 191 36.09 2.59 15.05
N SER A 192 35.61 3.14 16.18
CA SER A 192 36.49 3.70 17.21
C SER A 192 37.15 2.61 18.06
N TRP A 193 36.55 1.42 18.18
CA TRP A 193 37.10 0.30 18.95
C TRP A 193 37.67 -0.79 18.04
N SER A 194 38.87 -0.54 17.52
CA SER A 194 39.49 -1.33 16.45
C SER A 194 39.82 -2.80 16.77
N ARG A 195 39.69 -3.25 18.02
CA ARG A 195 40.07 -4.61 18.45
C ARG A 195 39.01 -5.69 18.19
N SER A 196 37.78 -5.31 17.86
CA SER A 196 36.66 -6.26 17.72
C SER A 196 35.75 -5.91 16.54
N PRO A 197 35.24 -6.89 15.78
CA PRO A 197 34.38 -6.66 14.62
C PRO A 197 32.92 -6.35 15.02
N LEU A 198 32.71 -5.38 15.91
CA LEU A 198 31.38 -5.01 16.42
C LEU A 198 30.47 -4.42 15.33
N PHE A 199 31.02 -4.03 14.18
CA PHE A 199 30.30 -3.50 13.03
C PHE A 199 29.31 -4.50 12.45
N LEU A 200 29.48 -5.79 12.75
CA LEU A 200 28.52 -6.86 12.43
C LEU A 200 27.19 -6.72 13.20
N PHE A 201 27.15 -5.99 14.32
CA PHE A 201 25.90 -5.70 15.03
C PHE A 201 25.04 -4.65 14.33
N VAL A 202 25.53 -4.01 13.27
CA VAL A 202 24.71 -3.12 12.43
C VAL A 202 23.64 -3.92 11.66
N TYR A 203 23.94 -5.15 11.22
CA TYR A 203 22.99 -6.00 10.49
C TYR A 203 21.67 -6.27 11.23
N PRO A 204 21.68 -6.76 12.49
CA PRO A 204 20.42 -6.99 13.21
C PRO A 204 19.63 -5.71 13.45
N VAL A 205 20.29 -4.57 13.66
CA VAL A 205 19.58 -3.27 13.83
C VAL A 205 18.96 -2.81 12.51
N LEU A 206 19.66 -2.95 11.38
CA LEU A 206 19.09 -2.71 10.05
C LEU A 206 17.92 -3.65 9.75
N ALA A 207 18.01 -4.91 10.15
CA ALA A 207 16.91 -5.87 10.02
C ALA A 207 15.69 -5.42 10.84
N MET A 208 15.89 -5.06 12.12
CA MET A 208 14.84 -4.51 12.97
C MET A 208 14.21 -3.26 12.36
N LEU A 209 15.03 -2.32 11.87
CA LEU A 209 14.56 -1.12 11.19
C LEU A 209 13.71 -1.48 9.97
N GLY A 210 14.12 -2.48 9.20
CA GLY A 210 13.34 -2.93 8.06
C GLY A 210 11.97 -3.49 8.41
N PHE A 211 11.86 -4.26 9.49
CA PHE A 211 10.56 -4.80 9.92
C PHE A 211 9.62 -3.77 10.55
N HIS A 212 10.16 -2.69 11.10
CA HIS A 212 9.38 -1.71 11.88
C HIS A 212 9.16 -0.38 11.17
N ALA A 213 10.01 -0.02 10.21
CA ALA A 213 9.95 1.25 9.50
C ALA A 213 9.68 1.07 8.01
N ARG A 214 9.46 2.18 7.32
CA ARG A 214 9.38 2.18 5.86
C ARG A 214 10.75 1.82 5.25
N PRO A 215 10.80 1.07 4.12
CA PRO A 215 12.05 0.68 3.46
C PRO A 215 13.08 1.78 3.23
N ILE A 216 12.62 3.03 3.06
CA ILE A 216 13.49 4.19 2.88
C ILE A 216 14.44 4.41 4.06
N TRP A 217 14.01 4.12 5.29
CA TRP A 217 14.84 4.32 6.47
C TRP A 217 16.04 3.38 6.50
N ILE A 218 15.91 2.17 5.95
CA ILE A 218 17.03 1.23 5.80
C ILE A 218 18.07 1.84 4.87
N LEU A 219 17.64 2.36 3.71
CA LEU A 219 18.52 2.98 2.72
C LEU A 219 19.23 4.22 3.29
N ILE A 220 18.51 5.08 4.00
CA ILE A 220 19.08 6.25 4.69
C ILE A 220 20.10 5.80 5.75
N SER A 221 19.78 4.75 6.51
CA SER A 221 20.69 4.23 7.55
C SER A 221 21.96 3.67 6.96
N ILE A 222 21.86 2.85 5.91
CA ILE A 222 23.05 2.31 5.24
C ILE A 222 23.89 3.45 4.65
N PHE A 223 23.26 4.47 4.06
CA PHE A 223 23.99 5.64 3.54
C PHE A 223 24.81 6.36 4.63
N PHE A 224 24.23 6.61 5.81
CA PHE A 224 24.98 7.22 6.91
C PHE A 224 26.03 6.27 7.50
N VAL A 225 25.71 4.98 7.65
CA VAL A 225 26.68 3.95 8.06
C VAL A 225 27.88 3.94 7.11
N SER A 226 27.66 4.05 5.80
CA SER A 226 28.73 4.15 4.79
C SER A 226 29.59 5.40 4.98
N ILE A 227 28.99 6.57 5.22
CA ILE A 227 29.74 7.81 5.48
C ILE A 227 30.66 7.62 6.69
N PHE A 228 30.12 7.18 7.83
CA PHE A 228 30.91 7.05 9.07
C PHE A 228 31.95 5.93 9.00
N ALA A 229 31.60 4.79 8.40
CA ALA A 229 32.54 3.67 8.23
C ALA A 229 33.71 4.05 7.30
N SER A 230 33.41 4.68 6.16
CA SER A 230 34.45 5.17 5.24
C SER A 230 35.31 6.25 5.88
N ALA A 231 34.72 7.24 6.55
CA ALA A 231 35.50 8.31 7.17
C ALA A 231 36.46 7.80 8.26
N LEU A 232 35.97 6.92 9.14
CA LEU A 232 36.83 6.35 10.18
C LEU A 232 37.93 5.46 9.59
N THR A 233 37.61 4.65 8.57
CA THR A 233 38.58 3.77 7.91
C THR A 233 39.66 4.55 7.17
N ALA A 234 39.27 5.61 6.44
CA ALA A 234 40.18 6.50 5.72
C ALA A 234 41.21 7.16 6.66
N HIS A 235 40.79 7.49 7.88
CA HIS A 235 41.66 8.03 8.94
C HIS A 235 42.36 6.96 9.80
N GLY A 236 42.35 5.70 9.37
CA GLY A 236 43.09 4.61 10.04
C GLY A 236 42.40 4.01 11.27
N PHE A 237 41.15 4.39 11.55
CA PHE A 237 40.37 3.84 12.65
C PHE A 237 39.58 2.60 12.22
N GLY A 238 39.37 1.71 13.17
CA GLY A 238 38.46 0.58 13.03
C GLY A 238 39.14 -0.72 12.62
N PRO A 239 38.41 -1.83 12.75
CA PRO A 239 38.96 -3.16 12.53
C PRO A 239 39.38 -3.38 11.07
N ILE A 240 38.72 -2.72 10.09
CA ILE A 240 39.06 -2.85 8.66
C ILE A 240 40.37 -2.13 8.35
N ALA A 241 40.58 -0.92 8.88
CA ALA A 241 41.84 -0.20 8.71
C ALA A 241 43.04 -0.97 9.29
N GLN A 242 42.83 -1.71 10.39
CA GLN A 242 43.88 -2.51 11.03
C GLN A 242 44.22 -3.81 10.30
N LEU A 243 43.34 -4.33 9.45
CA LEU A 243 43.60 -5.55 8.67
C LEU A 243 44.62 -5.34 7.55
N SER A 244 44.83 -4.08 7.13
CA SER A 244 45.84 -3.70 6.16
C SER A 244 46.61 -2.46 6.62
N PRO A 245 47.53 -2.58 7.59
CA PRO A 245 48.28 -1.46 8.14
C PRO A 245 49.11 -0.72 7.10
N ASP A 246 49.61 -1.44 6.07
CA ASP A 246 50.57 -0.89 5.10
C ASP A 246 49.97 -0.72 3.68
N GLY A 247 48.74 -1.19 3.43
CA GLY A 247 48.12 -1.19 2.10
C GLY A 247 46.79 -0.42 2.04
N HIS A 248 46.83 0.81 1.53
CA HIS A 248 45.68 1.72 1.47
C HIS A 248 44.57 1.23 0.52
N LEU A 249 44.93 0.83 -0.70
CA LEU A 249 43.98 0.19 -1.64
C LEU A 249 43.28 -1.01 -1.00
N MET A 250 44.04 -1.86 -0.29
CA MET A 250 43.49 -3.05 0.34
C MET A 250 42.50 -2.71 1.47
N ARG A 251 42.65 -1.59 2.18
CA ARG A 251 41.65 -1.17 3.20
C ARG A 251 40.30 -0.87 2.55
N GLU A 252 40.33 -0.12 1.44
CA GLU A 252 39.12 0.24 0.70
C GLU A 252 38.46 -0.98 0.04
N ASP A 253 39.27 -1.87 -0.55
CA ASP A 253 38.82 -3.15 -1.11
C ASP A 253 38.20 -4.07 -0.05
N MET A 254 38.55 -3.93 1.23
CA MET A 254 37.93 -4.66 2.33
C MET A 254 36.65 -3.99 2.85
N LEU A 255 36.57 -2.66 2.79
CA LEU A 255 35.39 -1.91 3.22
C LEU A 255 34.23 -2.01 2.22
N GLN A 256 34.51 -1.99 0.92
CA GLN A 256 33.50 -2.06 -0.14
C GLN A 256 32.62 -3.33 -0.07
N PRO A 257 33.14 -4.56 0.13
CA PRO A 257 32.34 -5.76 0.37
C PRO A 257 31.45 -5.67 1.62
N TYR A 258 31.94 -5.03 2.69
CA TYR A 258 31.11 -4.78 3.88
C TYR A 258 29.94 -3.85 3.53
N LEU A 259 30.18 -2.71 2.89
CA LEU A 259 29.11 -1.80 2.48
C LEU A 259 28.14 -2.45 1.48
N PHE A 260 28.65 -3.24 0.55
CA PHE A 260 27.84 -3.99 -0.40
C PHE A 260 26.95 -5.01 0.31
N SER A 261 27.49 -5.75 1.28
CA SER A 261 26.71 -6.74 2.03
C SER A 261 25.66 -6.09 2.95
N LEU A 262 25.92 -4.91 3.52
CA LEU A 262 24.88 -4.11 4.19
C LEU A 262 23.76 -3.74 3.20
N PHE A 263 24.11 -3.35 1.98
CA PHE A 263 23.13 -3.07 0.95
C PHE A 263 22.34 -4.31 0.53
N LEU A 264 22.96 -5.49 0.47
CA LEU A 264 22.27 -6.74 0.17
C LEU A 264 21.18 -7.08 1.19
N VAL A 265 21.28 -6.63 2.44
CA VAL A 265 20.22 -6.78 3.46
C VAL A 265 18.90 -6.14 3.03
N VAL A 266 18.96 -5.09 2.21
CA VAL A 266 17.77 -4.39 1.70
C VAL A 266 16.90 -5.29 0.82
N LEU A 267 17.51 -6.21 0.05
CA LEU A 267 16.80 -7.09 -0.89
C LEU A 267 15.78 -8.04 -0.22
N PRO A 268 16.20 -8.95 0.70
CA PRO A 268 15.28 -9.89 1.33
C PRO A 268 14.26 -9.15 2.19
N ILE A 269 14.65 -8.06 2.85
CA ILE A 269 13.76 -7.25 3.66
C ILE A 269 12.67 -6.59 2.79
N ASN A 270 13.04 -5.96 1.68
CA ASN A 270 12.08 -5.36 0.77
C ASN A 270 11.12 -6.39 0.19
N ASN A 271 11.63 -7.60 -0.10
CA ASN A 271 10.76 -8.69 -0.56
C ASN A 271 9.79 -9.13 0.54
N ALA A 272 10.28 -9.41 1.75
CA ALA A 272 9.48 -9.84 2.89
C ALA A 272 8.39 -8.82 3.26
N ILE A 273 8.74 -7.52 3.29
CA ILE A 273 7.76 -6.44 3.53
C ILE A 273 6.74 -6.37 2.39
N GLY A 274 7.19 -6.50 1.15
CA GLY A 274 6.32 -6.51 -0.03
C GLY A 274 5.30 -7.65 0.02
N GLU A 275 5.75 -8.86 0.36
CA GLU A 275 4.89 -10.03 0.57
C GLU A 275 3.91 -9.82 1.72
N ARG A 276 4.40 -9.39 2.89
CA ARG A 276 3.54 -9.12 4.06
C ARG A 276 2.40 -8.16 3.72
N ARG A 277 2.68 -7.06 3.00
CA ARG A 277 1.64 -6.11 2.57
C ARG A 277 0.62 -6.74 1.63
N ARG A 278 1.07 -7.60 0.70
CA ARG A 278 0.16 -8.34 -0.20
C ARG A 278 -0.74 -9.29 0.58
N TYR A 279 -0.20 -10.04 1.53
CA TYR A 279 -0.97 -10.95 2.38
C TYR A 279 -1.99 -10.21 3.24
N THR A 280 -1.58 -9.16 3.96
CA THR A 280 -2.51 -8.36 4.78
C THR A 280 -3.64 -7.77 3.94
N ARG A 281 -3.34 -7.26 2.74
CA ARG A 281 -4.38 -6.74 1.84
C ARG A 281 -5.35 -7.83 1.40
N ARG A 282 -4.85 -9.02 1.06
CA ARG A 282 -5.68 -10.17 0.66
C ARG A 282 -6.56 -10.64 1.82
N LEU A 283 -6.02 -10.72 3.03
CA LEU A 283 -6.77 -11.05 4.23
C LEU A 283 -7.89 -10.04 4.51
N LEU A 284 -7.61 -8.74 4.39
CA LEU A 284 -8.62 -7.69 4.56
C LEU A 284 -9.74 -7.81 3.52
N LEU A 285 -9.41 -8.03 2.25
CA LEU A 285 -10.41 -8.22 1.20
C LEU A 285 -11.25 -9.49 1.44
N MET A 286 -10.61 -10.57 1.86
CA MET A 286 -11.31 -11.81 2.22
C MET A 286 -12.27 -11.59 3.39
N LYS A 287 -11.84 -10.85 4.42
CA LYS A 287 -12.66 -10.52 5.58
C LYS A 287 -13.89 -9.71 5.19
N VAL A 288 -13.73 -8.65 4.38
CA VAL A 288 -14.86 -7.84 3.89
C VAL A 288 -15.85 -8.70 3.10
N ASN A 289 -15.35 -9.60 2.23
CA ASN A 289 -16.22 -10.48 1.46
C ASN A 289 -16.97 -11.48 2.34
N LEU A 290 -16.30 -12.07 3.33
CA LEU A 290 -16.92 -12.98 4.30
C LEU A 290 -17.98 -12.27 5.16
N GLU A 291 -17.70 -11.05 5.62
CA GLU A 291 -18.68 -10.24 6.35
C GLU A 291 -19.91 -9.95 5.49
N HIS A 292 -19.72 -9.61 4.22
CA HIS A 292 -20.83 -9.37 3.30
C HIS A 292 -21.69 -10.62 3.07
N VAL A 293 -21.07 -11.77 2.76
CA VAL A 293 -21.77 -13.06 2.59
C VAL A 293 -22.49 -13.50 3.87
N ALA A 294 -21.89 -13.26 5.05
CA ALA A 294 -22.48 -13.62 6.33
C ALA A 294 -23.70 -12.74 6.70
N THR A 295 -23.84 -11.55 6.12
CA THR A 295 -24.87 -10.58 6.52
C THR A 295 -25.88 -10.23 5.44
N HIS A 296 -25.58 -10.49 4.16
CA HIS A 296 -26.41 -10.10 3.01
C HIS A 296 -26.75 -11.30 2.11
N ASP A 297 -27.87 -11.20 1.41
CA ASP A 297 -28.26 -12.13 0.35
C ASP A 297 -27.51 -11.80 -0.95
N MET A 298 -26.89 -12.82 -1.54
CA MET A 298 -26.01 -12.67 -2.70
C MET A 298 -26.73 -12.27 -3.98
N LEU A 299 -28.04 -12.55 -4.10
CA LEU A 299 -28.81 -12.18 -5.28
C LEU A 299 -29.29 -10.73 -5.19
N THR A 300 -29.81 -10.34 -4.04
CA THR A 300 -30.63 -9.13 -3.89
C THR A 300 -29.94 -7.98 -3.18
N SER A 301 -28.75 -8.19 -2.59
CA SER A 301 -28.02 -7.24 -1.75
C SER A 301 -28.78 -6.74 -0.52
N ALA A 302 -29.97 -7.27 -0.23
CA ALA A 302 -30.65 -7.08 1.04
C ALA A 302 -29.91 -7.84 2.15
N MET A 303 -30.21 -7.56 3.42
CA MET A 303 -29.74 -8.41 4.51
C MET A 303 -30.21 -9.86 4.29
N ASN A 304 -29.45 -10.83 4.76
CA ASN A 304 -29.96 -12.20 4.82
C ASN A 304 -30.86 -12.37 6.06
N ARG A 305 -31.62 -13.46 6.08
CA ARG A 305 -32.50 -13.83 7.20
C ARG A 305 -31.78 -13.81 8.55
N GLN A 306 -30.56 -14.35 8.63
CA GLN A 306 -29.81 -14.42 9.89
C GLN A 306 -29.48 -13.03 10.46
N MET A 307 -29.08 -12.10 9.59
CA MET A 307 -28.77 -10.72 9.99
C MET A 307 -30.04 -9.96 10.41
N PHE A 308 -31.16 -10.19 9.73
CA PHE A 308 -32.46 -9.65 10.11
C PHE A 308 -32.89 -10.11 11.52
N GLU A 309 -32.84 -11.41 11.79
CA GLU A 309 -33.20 -11.95 13.11
C GLU A 309 -32.29 -11.40 14.20
N THR A 310 -31.00 -11.22 13.89
CA THR A 310 -30.02 -10.60 14.80
C THR A 310 -30.37 -9.13 15.09
N ALA A 311 -30.73 -8.35 14.06
CA ALA A 311 -31.14 -6.96 14.19
C ALA A 311 -32.43 -6.82 15.02
N LEU A 312 -33.45 -7.65 14.75
CA LEU A 312 -34.70 -7.67 15.50
C LEU A 312 -34.48 -7.98 16.99
N ARG A 313 -33.73 -9.05 17.29
CA ARG A 313 -33.36 -9.40 18.68
C ARG A 313 -32.59 -8.27 19.36
N SER A 314 -31.79 -7.52 18.60
CA SER A 314 -31.06 -6.36 19.13
C SER A 314 -31.97 -5.20 19.50
N MET A 315 -32.93 -4.85 18.65
CA MET A 315 -33.90 -3.80 18.96
C MET A 315 -34.74 -4.13 20.20
N ILE A 316 -35.23 -5.37 20.29
CA ILE A 316 -36.02 -5.83 21.44
C ILE A 316 -35.19 -5.75 22.73
N ARG A 317 -33.97 -6.30 22.72
CA ARG A 317 -33.07 -6.25 23.89
C ARG A 317 -32.77 -4.83 24.35
N ASN A 318 -32.67 -3.89 23.42
CA ASN A 318 -32.40 -2.49 23.70
C ASN A 318 -33.69 -1.66 23.94
N ALA A 319 -34.86 -2.30 24.04
CA ALA A 319 -36.17 -1.65 24.14
C ALA A 319 -36.38 -0.53 23.10
N THR A 320 -35.82 -0.72 21.89
CA THR A 320 -35.91 0.25 20.79
C THR A 320 -37.24 0.07 20.08
N PRO A 321 -38.14 1.06 20.12
CA PRO A 321 -39.42 0.97 19.42
C PRO A 321 -39.21 0.94 17.90
N GLY A 322 -40.13 0.30 17.19
CA GLY A 322 -40.05 0.17 15.74
C GLY A 322 -41.28 -0.47 15.13
N ALA A 323 -41.16 -0.87 13.87
CA ALA A 323 -42.12 -1.72 13.17
C ALA A 323 -41.38 -2.82 12.40
N VAL A 324 -42.03 -3.99 12.30
CA VAL A 324 -41.59 -5.10 11.46
C VAL A 324 -42.64 -5.31 10.38
N LEU A 325 -42.17 -5.42 9.13
CA LEU A 325 -42.99 -5.72 7.97
C LEU A 325 -42.52 -7.05 7.38
N PHE A 326 -43.46 -7.86 6.91
CA PHE A 326 -43.19 -9.04 6.10
C PHE A 326 -43.94 -8.88 4.78
N ILE A 327 -43.23 -9.11 3.68
CA ILE A 327 -43.62 -8.74 2.33
C ILE A 327 -43.44 -9.98 1.46
N ASP A 328 -44.51 -10.41 0.82
CA ASP A 328 -44.50 -11.58 -0.06
C ASP A 328 -44.92 -11.13 -1.47
N ILE A 329 -44.11 -11.48 -2.46
CA ILE A 329 -44.39 -11.13 -3.86
C ILE A 329 -45.49 -12.04 -4.38
N ASP A 330 -46.62 -11.46 -4.80
CA ASP A 330 -47.75 -12.23 -5.27
C ASP A 330 -47.44 -12.88 -6.64
N ASP A 331 -47.72 -14.19 -6.74
CA ASP A 331 -47.55 -14.98 -7.97
C ASP A 331 -46.13 -14.94 -8.58
N PHE A 332 -45.09 -14.86 -7.74
CA PHE A 332 -43.70 -14.93 -8.21
C PHE A 332 -43.41 -16.20 -9.01
N LYS A 333 -44.04 -17.33 -8.66
CA LYS A 333 -43.94 -18.57 -9.43
C LYS A 333 -44.44 -18.39 -10.87
N GLY A 334 -45.51 -17.64 -11.10
CA GLY A 334 -46.00 -17.32 -12.45
C GLY A 334 -44.97 -16.55 -13.29
N ILE A 335 -44.11 -15.73 -12.68
CA ILE A 335 -42.98 -15.08 -13.36
C ILE A 335 -41.95 -16.12 -13.80
N ASN A 336 -41.53 -17.01 -12.90
CA ASN A 336 -40.58 -18.08 -13.21
C ASN A 336 -41.11 -19.04 -14.27
N ASP A 337 -42.38 -19.45 -14.16
CA ASP A 337 -43.00 -20.41 -15.07
C ASP A 337 -43.19 -19.80 -16.48
N SER A 338 -43.43 -18.48 -16.57
CA SER A 338 -43.67 -17.81 -17.86
C SER A 338 -42.38 -17.31 -18.55
N LEU A 339 -41.38 -16.88 -17.79
CA LEU A 339 -40.20 -16.16 -18.30
C LEU A 339 -38.86 -16.84 -17.93
N GLY A 340 -38.91 -17.92 -17.14
CA GLY A 340 -37.75 -18.65 -16.66
C GLY A 340 -37.11 -18.04 -15.41
N HIS A 341 -36.30 -18.87 -14.72
CA HIS A 341 -35.63 -18.49 -13.47
C HIS A 341 -34.69 -17.28 -13.59
N GLN A 342 -34.03 -17.11 -14.74
CA GLN A 342 -33.15 -15.96 -14.98
C GLN A 342 -33.91 -14.63 -14.90
N ALA A 343 -35.14 -14.59 -15.43
CA ALA A 343 -36.01 -13.42 -15.37
C ALA A 343 -36.57 -13.20 -13.96
N GLY A 344 -36.88 -14.28 -13.23
CA GLY A 344 -37.24 -14.21 -11.82
C GLY A 344 -36.12 -13.63 -10.95
N ASP A 345 -34.87 -14.07 -11.16
CA ASP A 345 -33.70 -13.53 -10.47
C ASP A 345 -33.48 -12.05 -10.75
N ASP A 346 -33.68 -11.61 -12.01
CA ASP A 346 -33.58 -10.20 -12.39
C ASP A 346 -34.70 -9.37 -11.75
N PHE A 347 -35.92 -9.89 -11.74
CA PHE A 347 -37.04 -9.27 -11.04
C PHE A 347 -36.76 -9.11 -9.55
N LEU A 348 -36.24 -10.14 -8.87
CA LEU A 348 -35.89 -10.06 -7.44
C LEU A 348 -34.84 -8.99 -7.15
N ARG A 349 -33.87 -8.77 -8.05
CA ARG A 349 -32.89 -7.66 -7.90
C ARG A 349 -33.58 -6.30 -7.96
N VAL A 350 -34.43 -6.08 -8.96
CA VAL A 350 -35.11 -4.80 -9.15
C VAL A 350 -36.13 -4.55 -8.04
N PHE A 351 -36.88 -5.58 -7.63
CA PHE A 351 -37.81 -5.52 -6.50
C PHE A 351 -37.08 -5.17 -5.20
N SER A 352 -36.00 -5.88 -4.89
CA SER A 352 -35.18 -5.62 -3.70
C SER A 352 -34.61 -4.21 -3.69
N ALA A 353 -34.04 -3.75 -4.82
CA ALA A 353 -33.48 -2.41 -4.92
C ALA A 353 -34.53 -1.32 -4.67
N ARG A 354 -35.74 -1.48 -5.22
CA ARG A 354 -36.86 -0.56 -4.96
C ARG A 354 -37.26 -0.58 -3.49
N LEU A 355 -37.43 -1.77 -2.91
CA LEU A 355 -37.84 -1.93 -1.52
C LEU A 355 -36.79 -1.34 -0.55
N ILE A 356 -35.50 -1.56 -0.80
CA ILE A 356 -34.39 -0.99 -0.02
C ILE A 356 -34.46 0.54 -0.04
N GLU A 357 -34.61 1.17 -1.20
CA GLU A 357 -34.67 2.64 -1.30
C GLU A 357 -35.92 3.22 -0.62
N LEU A 358 -37.08 2.57 -0.75
CA LEU A 358 -38.31 2.98 -0.06
C LEU A 358 -38.14 2.95 1.47
N ILE A 359 -37.57 1.86 2.00
CA ILE A 359 -37.40 1.65 3.45
C ILE A 359 -36.28 2.52 4.04
N LYS A 360 -35.23 2.81 3.26
CA LYS A 360 -34.11 3.68 3.64
C LYS A 360 -34.56 5.10 3.97
N GLY A 361 -35.62 5.61 3.33
CA GLY A 361 -36.25 6.88 3.68
C GLY A 361 -36.73 6.96 5.14
N PHE A 362 -36.99 5.80 5.76
CA PHE A 362 -37.42 5.68 7.16
C PHE A 362 -36.30 5.19 8.09
N GLN A 363 -35.04 5.22 7.64
CA GLN A 363 -33.89 4.65 8.37
C GLN A 363 -34.04 3.15 8.70
N GLY A 364 -34.88 2.44 7.95
CA GLY A 364 -35.09 1.02 8.11
C GLY A 364 -34.07 0.18 7.35
N CYS A 365 -34.15 -1.14 7.54
CA CYS A 365 -33.33 -2.11 6.84
C CYS A 365 -34.22 -3.23 6.26
N VAL A 366 -33.83 -3.77 5.11
CA VAL A 366 -34.57 -4.81 4.38
C VAL A 366 -33.74 -6.08 4.36
N ALA A 367 -34.42 -7.22 4.46
CA ALA A 367 -33.84 -8.53 4.33
C ALA A 367 -34.63 -9.39 3.33
N ARG A 368 -33.92 -10.25 2.61
CA ARG A 368 -34.55 -11.37 1.91
C ARG A 368 -34.66 -12.52 2.90
N TYR A 369 -35.89 -12.83 3.28
CA TYR A 369 -36.19 -13.80 4.34
C TYR A 369 -36.40 -15.22 3.77
N GLY A 370 -36.93 -15.31 2.55
CA GLY A 370 -37.19 -16.55 1.81
C GLY A 370 -36.92 -16.39 0.31
N GLY A 371 -37.51 -17.28 -0.52
CA GLY A 371 -37.33 -17.23 -1.98
C GLY A 371 -37.85 -15.92 -2.58
N ASP A 372 -39.12 -15.63 -2.33
CA ASP A 372 -39.92 -14.47 -2.76
C ASP A 372 -40.44 -13.63 -1.58
N GLU A 373 -39.94 -13.92 -0.38
CA GLU A 373 -40.31 -13.25 0.87
C GLU A 373 -39.22 -12.28 1.31
N PHE A 374 -39.64 -11.06 1.63
CA PHE A 374 -38.80 -10.00 2.18
C PHE A 374 -39.33 -9.59 3.56
N ALA A 375 -38.44 -9.10 4.40
CA ALA A 375 -38.79 -8.54 5.69
C ALA A 375 -38.11 -7.18 5.87
N ALA A 376 -38.77 -6.25 6.54
CA ALA A 376 -38.20 -4.94 6.86
C ALA A 376 -38.33 -4.63 8.35
N ILE A 377 -37.32 -3.98 8.91
CA ILE A 377 -37.34 -3.44 10.27
C ILE A 377 -37.12 -1.94 10.18
N ILE A 378 -37.99 -1.18 10.83
CA ILE A 378 -37.95 0.28 10.79
C ILE A 378 -37.92 0.80 12.23
N PRO A 379 -36.80 1.41 12.68
CA PRO A 379 -36.71 2.04 13.98
C PRO A 379 -37.62 3.27 14.07
N GLY A 380 -38.28 3.46 15.21
CA GLY A 380 -39.12 4.62 15.45
C GLY A 380 -40.40 4.30 16.22
N THR A 381 -41.08 5.34 16.70
CA THR A 381 -42.36 5.18 17.39
C THR A 381 -43.51 5.26 16.39
N PHE A 382 -44.22 4.15 16.20
CA PHE A 382 -45.35 4.04 15.30
C PHE A 382 -46.67 4.01 16.08
N SER A 383 -47.59 4.92 15.76
CA SER A 383 -49.01 4.73 16.07
C SER A 383 -49.64 3.86 14.98
N TYR A 384 -50.84 3.35 15.22
CA TYR A 384 -51.58 2.57 14.22
C TYR A 384 -51.73 3.37 12.92
N GLU A 385 -52.12 4.64 12.99
CA GLU A 385 -52.32 5.51 11.82
C GLU A 385 -51.01 5.77 11.06
N LYS A 386 -49.89 5.92 11.77
CA LYS A 386 -48.58 6.11 11.12
C LYS A 386 -48.13 4.86 10.39
N LEU A 387 -48.35 3.69 10.98
CA LEU A 387 -47.99 2.42 10.36
C LEU A 387 -48.92 2.11 9.17
N ASP A 388 -50.20 2.44 9.28
CA ASP A 388 -51.19 2.35 8.19
C ASP A 388 -50.78 3.19 6.97
N LEU A 389 -50.48 4.48 7.18
CA LEU A 389 -50.01 5.38 6.11
C LEU A 389 -48.72 4.88 5.44
N LEU A 390 -47.78 4.36 6.25
CA LEU A 390 -46.54 3.78 5.74
C LEU A 390 -46.82 2.55 4.86
N CYS A 391 -47.63 1.61 5.34
CA CYS A 391 -47.96 0.39 4.60
C CYS A 391 -48.79 0.68 3.34
N ALA A 392 -49.70 1.66 3.38
CA ALA A 392 -50.42 2.14 2.20
C ALA A 392 -49.46 2.70 1.14
N SER A 393 -48.58 3.63 1.55
CA SER A 393 -47.59 4.23 0.65
C SER A 393 -46.63 3.18 0.07
N LEU A 394 -46.21 2.20 0.87
CA LEU A 394 -45.33 1.12 0.44
C LEU A 394 -46.04 0.20 -0.57
N SER A 395 -47.30 -0.18 -0.30
CA SER A 395 -48.11 -1.01 -1.19
C SER A 395 -48.33 -0.35 -2.56
N ASP A 396 -48.65 0.94 -2.59
CA ASP A 396 -48.83 1.68 -3.84
C ASP A 396 -47.52 1.80 -4.64
N SER A 397 -46.41 2.09 -3.97
CA SER A 397 -45.09 2.19 -4.62
C SER A 397 -44.60 0.84 -5.17
N LEU A 398 -44.91 -0.26 -4.46
CA LEU A 398 -44.56 -1.61 -4.92
C LEU A 398 -45.43 -2.10 -6.09
N ARG A 399 -46.59 -1.48 -6.35
CA ARG A 399 -47.47 -1.81 -7.48
C ARG A 399 -47.01 -1.18 -8.80
N GLU A 400 -46.17 -0.14 -8.75
CA GLU A 400 -45.64 0.50 -9.94
C GLU A 400 -44.93 -0.53 -10.85
N PRO A 401 -45.00 -0.39 -12.19
CA PRO A 401 -44.39 -1.35 -13.09
C PRO A 401 -42.89 -1.56 -12.84
N TYR A 402 -42.42 -2.80 -12.98
CA TYR A 402 -41.01 -3.15 -12.91
C TYR A 402 -40.47 -3.37 -14.31
N LEU A 403 -39.33 -2.74 -14.61
CA LEU A 403 -38.54 -3.05 -15.80
C LEU A 403 -37.48 -4.09 -15.42
N PHE A 404 -37.66 -5.32 -15.91
CA PHE A 404 -36.71 -6.41 -15.74
C PHE A 404 -36.72 -7.26 -16.99
N PHE A 405 -35.59 -7.85 -17.34
CA PHE A 405 -35.48 -8.71 -18.54
C PHE A 405 -35.98 -8.04 -19.85
N GLY A 406 -35.90 -6.71 -19.94
CA GLY A 406 -36.35 -5.93 -21.11
C GLY A 406 -37.86 -5.77 -21.26
N ILE A 407 -38.66 -6.19 -20.29
CA ILE A 407 -40.12 -6.05 -20.29
C ILE A 407 -40.57 -5.20 -19.10
N GLU A 408 -41.69 -4.51 -19.28
CA GLU A 408 -42.34 -3.76 -18.21
C GLU A 408 -43.59 -4.52 -17.75
N ARG A 409 -43.63 -4.90 -16.47
CA ARG A 409 -44.75 -5.66 -15.88
C ARG A 409 -45.06 -5.16 -14.48
N SER A 410 -46.33 -4.94 -14.19
CA SER A 410 -46.81 -4.71 -12.83
C SER A 410 -46.92 -6.03 -12.08
N VAL A 411 -46.34 -6.06 -10.88
CA VAL A 411 -46.40 -7.19 -9.95
C VAL A 411 -46.86 -6.63 -8.61
N THR A 412 -47.70 -7.36 -7.90
CA THR A 412 -48.23 -6.94 -6.61
C THR A 412 -47.51 -7.66 -5.48
N ALA A 413 -47.59 -7.10 -4.27
CA ALA A 413 -47.08 -7.74 -3.07
C ALA A 413 -48.12 -7.67 -1.96
N SER A 414 -48.13 -8.69 -1.12
CA SER A 414 -48.91 -8.74 0.11
C SER A 414 -48.02 -8.38 1.29
N ILE A 415 -48.49 -7.47 2.15
CA ILE A 415 -47.73 -6.97 3.31
C ILE A 415 -48.46 -7.31 4.61
N GLY A 416 -47.74 -7.84 5.59
CA GLY A 416 -48.15 -7.89 6.99
C GLY A 416 -47.26 -6.97 7.81
N ALA A 417 -47.80 -6.26 8.81
CA ALA A 417 -46.98 -5.40 9.66
C ALA A 417 -47.43 -5.44 11.13
N ALA A 418 -46.45 -5.29 12.04
CA ALA A 418 -46.68 -5.18 13.48
C ALA A 418 -45.67 -4.20 14.10
N THR A 419 -46.07 -3.57 15.21
CA THR A 419 -45.20 -2.67 15.99
C THR A 419 -44.29 -3.46 16.92
N ILE A 420 -43.08 -2.92 17.13
CA ILE A 420 -42.18 -3.30 18.22
C ILE A 420 -42.43 -2.30 19.35
N GLU A 421 -43.09 -2.75 20.40
CA GLU A 421 -43.31 -1.96 21.62
C GLU A 421 -42.17 -2.15 22.62
N SER A 422 -41.96 -1.17 23.51
CA SER A 422 -40.93 -1.21 24.54
C SER A 422 -41.08 -2.35 25.57
N ASN A 423 -42.26 -2.97 25.65
CA ASN A 423 -42.56 -4.15 26.47
C ASN A 423 -42.50 -5.47 25.67
N SER A 424 -42.11 -5.44 24.40
CA SER A 424 -42.06 -6.64 23.54
C SER A 424 -41.07 -7.64 24.11
N ILE A 425 -41.52 -8.88 24.34
CA ILE A 425 -40.74 -9.85 25.13
C ILE A 425 -39.87 -10.75 24.23
N ASN A 426 -40.33 -11.09 23.02
CA ASN A 426 -39.62 -12.02 22.14
C ASN A 426 -39.77 -11.67 20.65
N ALA A 427 -38.67 -11.83 19.89
CA ALA A 427 -38.64 -11.69 18.43
C ALA A 427 -39.59 -12.66 17.73
N ASP A 428 -39.70 -13.89 18.24
CA ASP A 428 -40.54 -14.92 17.62
C ASP A 428 -42.04 -14.56 17.71
N ASP A 429 -42.45 -13.85 18.78
CA ASP A 429 -43.83 -13.37 18.94
C ASP A 429 -44.14 -12.25 17.94
N ILE A 430 -43.22 -11.30 17.76
CA ILE A 430 -43.37 -10.23 16.76
C ILE A 430 -43.48 -10.83 15.36
N MET A 431 -42.59 -11.76 15.00
CA MET A 431 -42.64 -12.43 13.70
C MET A 431 -43.97 -13.18 13.51
N ARG A 432 -44.47 -13.85 14.54
CA ARG A 432 -45.79 -14.52 14.49
C ARG A 432 -46.93 -13.52 14.24
N ARG A 433 -46.92 -12.35 14.89
CA ARG A 433 -47.93 -11.30 14.68
C ARG A 433 -47.91 -10.78 13.24
N VAL A 434 -46.73 -10.55 12.71
CA VAL A 434 -46.54 -10.09 11.33
C VAL A 434 -47.00 -11.15 10.32
N ASP A 435 -46.71 -12.43 10.56
CA ASP A 435 -47.18 -13.55 9.73
C ASP A 435 -48.71 -13.67 9.71
N ILE A 436 -49.37 -13.48 10.87
CA ILE A 436 -50.83 -13.46 10.95
C ILE A 436 -51.39 -12.33 10.10
N ALA A 437 -50.82 -11.12 10.20
CA ALA A 437 -51.25 -9.99 9.38
C ALA A 437 -51.02 -10.25 7.89
N LEU A 438 -49.87 -10.82 7.49
CA LEU A 438 -49.62 -11.17 6.09
C LEU A 438 -50.65 -12.20 5.58
N TYR A 439 -50.97 -13.20 6.40
CA TYR A 439 -51.99 -14.20 6.05
C TYR A 439 -53.35 -13.55 5.81
N MET A 440 -53.76 -12.59 6.65
CA MET A 440 -55.00 -11.83 6.47
C MET A 440 -55.03 -11.10 5.12
N THR A 441 -53.92 -10.44 4.75
CA THR A 441 -53.78 -9.78 3.44
C THR A 441 -53.93 -10.77 2.28
N LYS A 442 -53.33 -11.96 2.39
CA LYS A 442 -53.45 -13.00 1.36
C LYS A 442 -54.87 -13.56 1.27
N ALA A 443 -55.53 -13.74 2.42
CA ALA A 443 -56.91 -14.23 2.50
C ALA A 443 -57.93 -13.21 1.96
N SER A 444 -57.66 -11.91 2.08
CA SER A 444 -58.51 -10.84 1.55
C SER A 444 -58.33 -10.57 0.05
N GLY A 445 -57.57 -11.42 -0.66
CA GLY A 445 -57.40 -11.32 -2.11
C GLY A 445 -56.04 -10.84 -2.60
N ARG A 446 -55.03 -10.71 -1.72
CA ARG A 446 -53.66 -10.22 -2.01
C ARG A 446 -53.60 -8.74 -2.42
N ASN A 447 -52.45 -8.26 -2.91
CA ASN A 447 -52.26 -6.88 -3.40
C ASN A 447 -52.68 -5.80 -2.40
N GLY A 448 -52.08 -5.81 -1.22
CA GLY A 448 -52.44 -4.87 -0.16
C GLY A 448 -51.61 -5.08 1.09
N TYR A 449 -52.15 -4.63 2.22
CA TYR A 449 -51.51 -4.78 3.52
C TYR A 449 -52.54 -5.02 4.63
N SER A 450 -52.09 -5.60 5.74
CA SER A 450 -52.84 -5.69 6.99
C SER A 450 -51.92 -5.38 8.16
N LEU A 451 -52.50 -4.77 9.19
CA LEU A 451 -51.83 -4.47 10.45
C LEU A 451 -52.27 -5.49 11.49
N PHE A 452 -51.33 -6.03 12.26
CA PHE A 452 -51.69 -6.86 13.40
C PHE A 452 -52.35 -5.99 14.49
N ASN A 453 -53.51 -6.43 14.98
CA ASN A 453 -54.25 -5.79 16.07
C ASN A 453 -54.77 -6.86 17.04
N ASP A 454 -54.42 -6.73 18.32
CA ASP A 454 -54.79 -7.67 19.39
C ASP A 454 -56.32 -7.84 19.55
N HIS A 455 -57.13 -6.90 19.07
CA HIS A 455 -58.58 -6.92 19.23
C HIS A 455 -59.35 -7.74 18.19
N VAL A 456 -58.70 -8.29 17.15
CA VAL A 456 -59.39 -8.84 15.96
C VAL A 456 -59.12 -10.34 15.69
N VAL A 457 -58.16 -11.01 16.35
CA VAL A 457 -57.67 -12.31 15.85
C VAL A 457 -58.16 -13.53 16.64
N GLU A 458 -59.03 -14.35 16.02
CA GLU A 458 -59.09 -15.79 16.21
C GLU A 458 -57.99 -16.42 15.33
N ALA A 459 -56.90 -16.91 15.93
CA ALA A 459 -55.68 -17.25 15.20
C ALA A 459 -55.82 -18.58 14.41
N PRO A 460 -55.45 -18.63 13.12
CA PRO A 460 -55.29 -19.91 12.44
C PRO A 460 -54.08 -20.69 13.02
N PRO A 461 -54.05 -22.03 12.90
CA PRO A 461 -52.96 -22.84 13.42
C PRO A 461 -51.62 -22.45 12.78
N PRO A 462 -50.50 -22.56 13.52
CA PRO A 462 -49.19 -22.20 13.02
C PRO A 462 -48.86 -22.99 11.75
N ARG A 463 -48.27 -22.32 10.75
CA ARG A 463 -47.71 -23.00 9.58
C ARG A 463 -46.61 -23.93 10.06
N VAL A 464 -46.86 -25.24 9.99
CA VAL A 464 -45.80 -26.25 10.05
C VAL A 464 -44.96 -26.05 8.79
N SER A 465 -43.77 -25.47 8.95
CA SER A 465 -42.80 -25.37 7.86
C SER A 465 -42.30 -26.78 7.51
N THR A 466 -42.99 -27.47 6.60
CA THR A 466 -42.45 -28.65 5.94
C THR A 466 -41.53 -28.20 4.82
N TRP A 467 -40.31 -27.81 5.18
CA TRP A 467 -39.22 -27.64 4.24
C TRP A 467 -38.00 -28.37 4.81
N ARG A 468 -37.70 -29.54 4.22
CA ARG A 468 -36.41 -30.23 4.34
C ARG A 468 -35.47 -29.69 3.29
#